data_AF-A0A444VYN6-F1
#
_entry.id   AF-A0A444VYN6-F1
#
_cell.length_a   1.000
_cell.length_b   1.000
_cell.length_c   1.000
_cell.angle_alpha   90.00
_cell.angle_beta   90.00
_cell.angle_gamma   90.00
#
_symmetry.space_group_name_H-M   'P 1'
#
loop_
_entity.id
_entity.type
_entity.pdbx_description
1 polymer ?
#
loop_
_entity_poly.entity_id
_entity_poly.type
_entity_poly.pdbx_seq_one_letter_code
_entity_poly.pdbx_strand_id
1 'polypeptide(L)'
;MLAFMQLLFRYAFLKQQEIPLALSDWQYGLLVLSTVLLAAAGYVINNIYDVGTDSINKPNDVVVGKGITETAAYNIYIGLNISGVAIGFILSNIIMRPTFASLFILIASLLYFYATTLKQIMILGNFVVALLLAVSVLIIGVFDLFPATTAENQAQMASLFSILIDYALFAFMINFIREIVKDIEDVNGDYNMGMNTLPVAIGVNRAAKIALGFAVIAFILSGLYCNTYFMQNKLYITVFYAFATVLAPLLYFIVKIFSAKSQKEFHHLSSILKLILFFGILSILVIALNIKYNA
;
A
#
# COMPACT_ATOMS: atom_id res chain seq x y z
N MET A 1 5.20 7.95 -0.70
CA MET A 1 3.76 7.66 -0.84
C MET A 1 3.11 7.34 0.49
N LEU A 2 3.63 6.40 1.30
CA LEU A 2 3.09 6.07 2.63
C LEU A 2 2.92 7.29 3.54
N ALA A 3 3.99 8.05 3.78
CA ALA A 3 3.92 9.27 4.60
C ALA A 3 2.92 10.29 4.06
N PHE A 4 2.95 10.53 2.74
CA PHE A 4 2.01 11.43 2.08
C PHE A 4 0.57 11.00 2.30
N MET A 5 0.25 9.71 2.13
CA MET A 5 -1.07 9.14 2.37
C MET A 5 -1.51 9.38 3.82
N GLN A 6 -0.66 9.05 4.80
CA GLN A 6 -1.01 9.23 6.22
C GLN A 6 -1.26 10.70 6.57
N LEU A 7 -0.37 11.59 6.14
CA LEU A 7 -0.54 13.04 6.34
C LEU A 7 -1.81 13.55 5.64
N LEU A 8 -2.11 13.07 4.44
CA LEU A 8 -3.30 13.47 3.70
C LEU A 8 -4.58 13.08 4.46
N PHE A 9 -4.71 11.82 4.88
CA PHE A 9 -5.87 11.37 5.67
C PHE A 9 -6.02 12.15 6.97
N ARG A 10 -4.93 12.39 7.68
CA ARG A 10 -4.95 13.12 8.94
C ARG A 10 -5.42 14.56 8.79
N TYR A 11 -4.71 15.32 7.96
CA TYR A 11 -4.83 16.78 7.93
C TYR A 11 -5.87 17.26 6.91
N ALA A 12 -6.00 16.59 5.76
CA ALA A 12 -6.97 16.98 4.75
C ALA A 12 -8.37 16.40 4.99
N PHE A 13 -8.48 15.29 5.73
CA PHE A 13 -9.77 14.62 5.96
C PHE A 13 -10.18 14.62 7.44
N LEU A 14 -9.47 13.90 8.31
CA LEU A 14 -9.91 13.69 9.70
C LEU A 14 -10.01 14.98 10.52
N LYS A 15 -9.03 15.88 10.41
CA LYS A 15 -9.09 17.20 11.09
C LYS A 15 -10.26 18.08 10.61
N GLN A 16 -10.81 17.84 9.42
CA GLN A 16 -11.97 18.57 8.91
C GLN A 16 -13.30 18.06 9.46
N GLN A 17 -13.31 16.93 10.19
CA GLN A 17 -14.53 16.32 10.72
C GLN A 17 -14.91 16.81 12.13
N GLU A 18 -14.16 17.77 12.69
CA GLU A 18 -14.38 18.35 14.04
C GLU A 18 -14.45 17.30 15.17
N ILE A 19 -13.75 16.17 15.00
CA ILE A 19 -13.69 15.09 15.98
C ILE A 19 -12.46 15.19 16.90
N PRO A 20 -12.53 14.67 18.14
CA PRO A 20 -11.35 14.46 18.95
C PRO A 20 -10.47 13.39 18.31
N LEU A 21 -9.16 13.60 18.36
CA LEU A 21 -8.19 12.66 17.82
C LEU A 21 -7.14 12.36 18.88
N ALA A 22 -6.71 11.09 18.96
CA ALA A 22 -5.93 10.61 20.11
C ALA A 22 -4.51 11.18 20.15
N LEU A 23 -3.87 11.35 18.99
CA LEU A 23 -2.50 11.84 18.91
C LEU A 23 -2.47 13.36 18.72
N SER A 24 -1.46 14.01 19.31
CA SER A 24 -1.05 15.36 18.93
C SER A 24 -0.21 15.33 17.65
N ASP A 25 0.00 16.49 17.01
CA ASP A 25 0.66 16.56 15.69
C ASP A 25 2.08 15.96 15.68
N TRP A 26 2.86 16.15 16.75
CA TRP A 26 4.21 15.56 16.84
C TRP A 26 4.17 14.05 17.08
N GLN A 27 3.20 13.56 17.86
CA GLN A 27 2.99 12.11 18.07
C GLN A 27 2.51 11.44 16.78
N TYR A 28 1.66 12.12 16.01
CA TYR A 28 1.27 11.66 14.68
C TYR A 28 2.47 11.65 13.72
N GLY A 29 3.33 12.66 13.79
CA GLY A 29 4.60 12.68 13.05
C GLY A 29 5.48 11.47 13.38
N LEU A 30 5.53 11.05 14.65
CA LEU A 30 6.20 9.82 15.07
C LEU A 30 5.53 8.56 14.49
N LEU A 31 4.20 8.51 14.41
CA LEU A 31 3.49 7.39 13.78
C LEU A 31 3.90 7.26 12.31
N VAL A 32 3.92 8.38 11.59
CA VAL A 32 4.35 8.44 10.19
C VAL A 32 5.83 8.07 10.04
N LEU A 33 6.69 8.54 10.95
CA LEU A 33 8.10 8.17 10.93
C LEU A 33 8.28 6.67 11.16
N SER A 34 7.58 6.08 12.13
CA SER A 34 7.64 4.63 12.42
C SER A 34 7.25 3.80 11.19
N THR A 35 6.15 4.15 10.52
CA THR A 35 5.71 3.40 9.32
C THR A 35 6.72 3.52 8.17
N VAL A 36 7.32 4.70 7.97
CA VAL A 36 8.35 4.91 6.96
C VAL A 36 9.62 4.13 7.29
N LEU A 37 10.06 4.12 8.54
CA LEU A 37 11.25 3.38 8.98
C LEU A 37 11.09 1.87 8.77
N LEU A 38 9.92 1.31 9.16
CA LEU A 38 9.64 -0.11 8.94
C LEU A 38 9.57 -0.44 7.44
N ALA A 39 8.90 0.38 6.63
CA ALA A 39 8.86 0.19 5.19
C ALA A 39 10.26 0.28 4.56
N ALA A 40 11.08 1.23 5.00
CA ALA A 40 12.47 1.39 4.55
C ALA A 40 13.32 0.16 4.95
N ALA A 41 13.15 -0.37 6.16
CA ALA A 41 13.80 -1.61 6.58
C ALA A 41 13.38 -2.77 5.66
N GLY A 42 12.08 -2.87 5.34
CA GLY A 42 11.53 -3.83 4.38
C GLY A 42 12.19 -3.74 3.00
N TYR A 43 12.39 -2.52 2.47
CA TYR A 43 13.11 -2.33 1.20
C TYR A 43 14.58 -2.74 1.30
N VAL A 44 15.28 -2.38 2.38
CA VAL A 44 16.70 -2.72 2.56
C VAL A 44 16.89 -4.24 2.60
N ILE A 45 16.10 -4.96 3.41
CA ILE A 45 16.22 -6.42 3.49
C ILE A 45 15.84 -7.07 2.17
N ASN A 46 14.84 -6.54 1.47
CA ASN A 46 14.47 -7.02 0.15
C ASN A 46 15.64 -6.88 -0.84
N ASN A 47 16.30 -5.71 -0.87
CA ASN A 47 17.47 -5.49 -1.73
C ASN A 47 18.69 -6.36 -1.37
N ILE A 48 18.86 -6.75 -0.10
CA ILE A 48 19.91 -7.70 0.29
C ILE A 48 19.63 -9.08 -0.33
N TYR A 49 18.39 -9.57 -0.25
CA TYR A 49 18.02 -10.88 -0.77
C TYR A 49 17.73 -10.91 -2.28
N ASP A 50 17.61 -9.75 -2.94
CA ASP A 50 17.33 -9.63 -4.38
C ASP A 50 18.57 -9.34 -5.24
N VAL A 51 19.79 -9.30 -4.67
CA VAL A 51 21.01 -9.02 -5.45
C VAL A 51 21.13 -9.92 -6.68
N GLY A 52 20.80 -11.21 -6.55
CA GLY A 52 20.83 -12.17 -7.65
C GLY A 52 19.77 -11.90 -8.73
N THR A 53 18.50 -11.78 -8.32
CA THR A 53 17.36 -11.53 -9.24
C THR A 53 17.50 -10.18 -9.93
N ASP A 54 17.83 -9.12 -9.19
CA ASP A 54 17.98 -7.75 -9.70
C ASP A 54 19.20 -7.63 -10.63
N SER A 55 20.26 -8.41 -10.45
CA SER A 55 21.39 -8.43 -11.40
C SER A 55 20.99 -8.90 -12.80
N ILE A 56 19.88 -9.64 -12.93
CA ILE A 56 19.35 -10.13 -14.20
C ILE A 56 18.26 -9.18 -14.70
N ASN A 57 17.29 -8.86 -13.85
CA ASN A 57 16.11 -8.09 -14.25
C ASN A 57 16.40 -6.58 -14.40
N LYS A 58 17.21 -6.03 -13.49
CA LYS A 58 17.43 -4.58 -13.28
C LYS A 58 18.89 -4.29 -12.83
N PRO A 59 19.91 -4.61 -13.66
CA PRO A 59 21.32 -4.60 -13.24
C PRO A 59 21.83 -3.24 -12.76
N ASN A 60 21.19 -2.14 -13.20
CA ASN A 60 21.51 -0.77 -12.82
C ASN A 60 20.95 -0.39 -11.44
N ASP A 61 19.96 -1.12 -10.92
CA ASP A 61 19.28 -0.83 -9.65
C ASP A 61 19.94 -1.57 -8.46
N VAL A 62 20.92 -2.45 -8.72
CA VAL A 62 21.63 -3.22 -7.69
C VAL A 62 22.57 -2.30 -6.89
N VAL A 63 22.21 -2.01 -5.64
CA VAL A 63 23.01 -1.16 -4.73
C VAL A 63 23.88 -1.99 -3.77
N VAL A 64 23.35 -3.09 -3.24
CA VAL A 64 24.07 -3.97 -2.29
C VAL A 64 25.15 -4.75 -3.06
N GLY A 65 26.38 -4.73 -2.56
CA GLY A 65 27.55 -5.32 -3.20
C GLY A 65 28.24 -4.43 -4.24
N LYS A 66 27.58 -3.38 -4.74
CA LYS A 66 28.19 -2.38 -5.65
C LYS A 66 28.49 -1.05 -4.95
N GLY A 67 27.49 -0.45 -4.32
CA GLY A 67 27.58 0.87 -3.67
C GLY A 67 27.68 0.79 -2.15
N ILE A 68 27.05 -0.21 -1.53
CA ILE A 68 27.11 -0.47 -0.09
C ILE A 68 27.47 -1.94 0.17
N THR A 69 28.23 -2.20 1.24
CA THR A 69 28.52 -3.59 1.65
C THR A 69 27.27 -4.25 2.23
N GLU A 70 27.20 -5.58 2.13
CA GLU A 70 26.11 -6.36 2.72
C GLU A 70 26.00 -6.14 4.24
N THR A 71 27.12 -6.08 4.95
CA THR A 71 27.17 -5.76 6.38
C THR A 71 26.58 -4.38 6.69
N ALA A 72 26.92 -3.36 5.89
CA ALA A 72 26.35 -2.02 6.06
C ALA A 72 24.83 -2.04 5.82
N ALA A 73 24.37 -2.76 4.81
CA ALA A 73 22.94 -2.91 4.53
C ALA A 73 22.19 -3.59 5.69
N TYR A 74 22.73 -4.68 6.27
CA TYR A 74 22.14 -5.30 7.47
C TYR A 74 22.12 -4.37 8.68
N ASN A 75 23.18 -3.59 8.89
CA ASN A 75 23.21 -2.60 9.99
C ASN A 75 22.14 -1.52 9.81
N ILE A 76 21.94 -1.04 8.58
CA ILE A 76 20.86 -0.10 8.25
C ILE A 76 19.50 -0.76 8.51
N TYR A 77 19.28 -1.98 8.02
CA TYR A 77 18.05 -2.74 8.25
C TYR A 77 17.71 -2.89 9.75
N ILE A 78 18.70 -3.26 10.57
CA ILE A 78 18.53 -3.42 12.03
C ILE A 78 18.20 -2.07 12.67
N GLY A 79 18.96 -1.01 12.35
CA GLY A 79 18.74 0.33 12.91
C GLY A 79 17.35 0.88 12.59
N LEU A 80 16.89 0.70 11.34
CA LEU A 80 15.56 1.13 10.89
C LEU A 80 14.44 0.37 11.62
N ASN A 81 14.56 -0.97 11.74
CA ASN A 81 13.56 -1.78 12.45
C ASN A 81 13.48 -1.45 13.93
N ILE A 82 14.63 -1.39 14.62
CA ILE A 82 14.68 -1.06 16.06
C ILE A 82 14.03 0.31 16.29
N SER A 83 14.38 1.31 15.46
CA SER A 83 13.81 2.65 15.58
C SER A 83 12.31 2.66 15.32
N GLY A 84 11.85 2.00 14.24
CA GLY A 84 10.44 1.92 13.89
C GLY A 84 9.60 1.24 14.97
N VAL A 85 10.05 0.09 15.48
CA VAL A 85 9.38 -0.66 16.56
C VAL A 85 9.42 0.11 17.88
N ALA A 86 10.55 0.75 18.23
CA ALA A 86 10.67 1.54 19.46
C ALA A 86 9.71 2.72 19.47
N ILE A 87 9.58 3.45 18.36
CA ILE A 87 8.59 4.53 18.22
C ILE A 87 7.17 3.96 18.36
N GLY A 88 6.89 2.82 17.73
CA GLY A 88 5.61 2.14 17.84
C GLY A 88 5.24 1.79 19.29
N PHE A 89 6.21 1.27 20.04
CA PHE A 89 6.05 0.98 21.47
C PHE A 89 5.76 2.25 22.29
N ILE A 90 6.48 3.35 22.04
CA ILE A 90 6.24 4.64 22.69
C ILE A 90 4.80 5.11 22.43
N LEU A 91 4.37 5.09 21.15
CA LEU A 91 3.03 5.53 20.76
C LEU A 91 1.93 4.67 21.38
N SER A 92 2.11 3.35 21.40
CA SER A 92 1.15 2.42 22.02
C SER A 92 0.96 2.68 23.52
N ASN A 93 2.02 3.07 24.23
CA ASN A 93 1.92 3.46 25.64
C ASN A 93 1.26 4.84 25.81
N ILE A 94 1.57 5.81 24.93
CA ILE A 94 0.94 7.14 24.93
C ILE A 94 -0.58 7.04 24.81
N ILE A 95 -1.08 6.18 23.92
CA ILE A 95 -2.53 5.97 23.76
C ILE A 95 -3.13 4.99 24.78
N MET A 96 -2.37 4.58 25.81
CA MET A 96 -2.78 3.63 26.85
C MET A 96 -3.22 2.26 26.32
N ARG A 97 -2.65 1.82 25.19
CA ARG A 97 -2.89 0.51 24.54
C ARG A 97 -1.56 -0.19 24.25
N PRO A 98 -0.79 -0.63 25.28
CA PRO A 98 0.54 -1.21 25.10
C PRO A 98 0.54 -2.46 24.21
N THR A 99 -0.57 -3.21 24.17
CA THR A 99 -0.73 -4.37 23.28
C THR A 99 -0.64 -4.03 21.79
N PHE A 100 -0.91 -2.78 21.41
CA PHE A 100 -0.79 -2.34 20.01
C PHE A 100 0.66 -2.27 19.52
N ALA A 101 1.65 -2.31 20.43
CA ALA A 101 3.06 -2.39 20.05
C ALA A 101 3.36 -3.68 19.24
N SER A 102 2.59 -4.74 19.50
CA SER A 102 2.69 -6.01 18.75
C SER A 102 2.44 -5.84 17.25
N LEU A 103 1.66 -4.83 16.83
CA LEU A 103 1.41 -4.54 15.42
C LEU A 103 2.70 -4.17 14.69
N PHE A 104 3.55 -3.32 15.28
CA PHE A 104 4.81 -2.91 14.66
C PHE A 104 5.82 -4.06 14.60
N ILE A 105 5.86 -4.89 15.64
CA ILE A 105 6.67 -6.12 15.65
C ILE A 105 6.20 -7.06 14.54
N LEU A 106 4.89 -7.27 14.43
CA LEU A 106 4.30 -8.12 13.39
C LEU A 106 4.60 -7.59 11.99
N ILE A 107 4.51 -6.28 11.76
CA ILE A 107 4.86 -5.66 10.47
C ILE A 107 6.34 -5.89 10.15
N ALA A 108 7.24 -5.64 11.10
CA ALA A 108 8.68 -5.87 10.93
C ALA A 108 8.98 -7.34 10.61
N SER A 109 8.38 -8.27 11.35
CA SER A 109 8.51 -9.71 11.12
C SER A 109 7.97 -10.13 9.76
N LEU A 110 6.78 -9.65 9.36
CA LEU A 110 6.19 -9.97 8.06
C LEU A 110 7.02 -9.45 6.89
N LEU A 111 7.62 -8.26 7.00
CA LEU A 111 8.53 -7.74 5.98
C LEU A 111 9.79 -8.60 5.86
N TYR A 112 10.34 -9.07 6.97
CA TYR A 112 11.47 -10.01 6.97
C TYR A 112 11.10 -11.37 6.36
N PHE A 113 9.99 -11.97 6.81
CA PHE A 113 9.53 -13.24 6.26
C PHE A 113 9.18 -13.13 4.78
N TYR A 114 8.62 -11.99 4.35
CA TYR A 114 8.41 -11.71 2.94
C TYR A 114 9.72 -11.78 2.15
N ALA A 115 10.74 -11.03 2.55
CA ALA A 115 12.00 -10.95 1.82
C ALA A 115 12.79 -12.28 1.81
N THR A 116 12.65 -13.09 2.85
CA THR A 116 13.42 -14.34 3.02
C THR A 116 12.72 -15.56 2.46
N THR A 117 11.41 -15.69 2.62
CA THR A 117 10.67 -16.93 2.31
C THR A 117 9.44 -16.69 1.45
N LEU A 118 8.55 -15.76 1.83
CA LEU A 118 7.22 -15.68 1.20
C LEU A 118 7.28 -15.16 -0.23
N LYS A 119 8.29 -14.37 -0.60
CA LYS A 119 8.49 -13.90 -1.98
C LYS A 119 8.70 -15.06 -2.98
N GLN A 120 9.18 -16.21 -2.51
CA GLN A 120 9.39 -17.39 -3.33
C GLN A 120 8.09 -18.21 -3.52
N ILE A 121 7.00 -17.84 -2.84
CA ILE A 121 5.75 -18.59 -2.81
C ILE A 121 4.69 -17.87 -3.66
N MET A 122 4.43 -18.43 -4.85
CA MET A 122 3.42 -18.10 -5.86
C MET A 122 2.57 -16.84 -5.65
N ILE A 123 1.61 -16.85 -4.72
CA ILE A 123 0.66 -15.73 -4.48
C ILE A 123 0.83 -15.13 -3.07
N LEU A 124 1.41 -15.88 -2.14
CA LEU A 124 1.42 -15.53 -0.73
C LEU A 124 2.27 -14.28 -0.47
N GLY A 125 3.41 -14.16 -1.17
CA GLY A 125 4.25 -12.95 -1.11
C GLY A 125 3.50 -11.70 -1.55
N ASN A 126 2.83 -11.74 -2.72
CA ASN A 126 2.07 -10.61 -3.26
C ASN A 126 0.92 -10.20 -2.31
N PHE A 127 0.25 -11.20 -1.72
CA PHE A 127 -0.84 -10.97 -0.76
C PHE A 127 -0.34 -10.25 0.48
N VAL A 128 0.78 -10.69 1.07
CA VAL A 128 1.35 -10.07 2.28
C VAL A 128 1.78 -8.63 2.02
N VAL A 129 2.44 -8.34 0.89
CA VAL A 129 2.85 -6.96 0.55
C VAL A 129 1.63 -6.05 0.34
N ALA A 130 0.60 -6.54 -0.36
CA ALA A 130 -0.65 -5.80 -0.52
C ALA A 130 -1.36 -5.57 0.83
N LEU A 131 -1.36 -6.57 1.71
CA LEU A 131 -1.94 -6.47 3.05
C LEU A 131 -1.19 -5.45 3.91
N LEU A 132 0.14 -5.45 3.90
CA LEU A 132 0.95 -4.48 4.64
C LEU A 132 0.69 -3.04 4.19
N LEU A 133 0.50 -2.82 2.89
CA LEU A 133 0.07 -1.51 2.38
C LEU A 133 -1.32 -1.14 2.91
N ALA A 134 -2.28 -2.05 2.90
CA ALA A 134 -3.62 -1.80 3.45
C ALA A 134 -3.59 -1.47 4.94
N VAL A 135 -2.81 -2.23 5.72
CA VAL A 135 -2.58 -1.99 7.16
C VAL A 135 -1.99 -0.61 7.41
N SER A 136 -1.15 -0.09 6.51
CA SER A 136 -0.61 1.27 6.64
C SER A 136 -1.67 2.39 6.60
N VAL A 137 -2.82 2.13 5.99
CA VAL A 137 -4.00 3.02 6.03
C VAL A 137 -4.74 2.82 7.35
N LEU A 138 -5.00 1.56 7.74
CA LEU A 138 -5.74 1.23 8.95
C LEU A 138 -5.05 1.66 10.24
N ILE A 139 -3.71 1.75 10.25
CA ILE A 139 -2.95 2.19 11.42
C ILE A 139 -3.34 3.60 11.87
N ILE A 140 -3.80 4.45 10.94
CA ILE A 140 -4.34 5.77 11.24
C ILE A 140 -5.57 5.62 12.15
N GLY A 141 -6.54 4.80 11.75
CA GLY A 141 -7.74 4.56 12.54
C GLY A 141 -7.42 3.92 13.89
N VAL A 142 -6.49 2.96 13.92
CA VAL A 142 -6.12 2.23 15.15
C VAL A 142 -5.45 3.13 16.19
N PHE A 143 -4.59 4.05 15.77
CA PHE A 143 -3.83 4.90 16.71
C PHE A 143 -4.47 6.26 16.96
N ASP A 144 -5.39 6.71 16.11
CA ASP A 144 -5.86 8.09 16.12
C ASP A 144 -7.38 8.23 16.31
N LEU A 145 -8.18 7.28 15.79
CA LEU A 145 -9.64 7.25 15.97
C LEU A 145 -10.05 6.38 17.14
N PHE A 146 -9.59 5.12 17.15
CA PHE A 146 -10.01 4.12 18.14
C PHE A 146 -9.76 4.55 19.59
N PRO A 147 -8.61 5.13 19.97
CA PRO A 147 -8.37 5.54 21.36
C PRO A 147 -9.18 6.79 21.77
N ALA A 148 -9.65 7.59 20.80
CA ALA A 148 -10.48 8.78 21.02
C ALA A 148 -11.99 8.48 20.96
N THR A 149 -12.36 7.20 20.77
CA THR A 149 -13.76 6.79 20.65
C THR A 149 -14.41 6.66 22.03
N THR A 150 -15.56 7.31 22.19
CA THR A 150 -16.41 7.29 23.38
C THR A 150 -17.79 6.73 23.01
N ALA A 151 -18.64 6.43 24.01
CA ALA A 151 -20.00 5.97 23.75
C ALA A 151 -20.83 7.00 22.96
N GLU A 152 -20.54 8.29 23.11
CA GLU A 152 -21.29 9.39 22.48
C GLU A 152 -20.92 9.57 20.99
N ASN A 153 -19.65 9.40 20.64
CA ASN A 153 -19.16 9.60 19.26
C ASN A 153 -18.96 8.30 18.47
N GLN A 154 -19.31 7.14 19.05
CA GLN A 154 -19.03 5.82 18.48
C GLN A 154 -19.55 5.66 17.04
N ALA A 155 -20.76 6.13 16.75
CA ALA A 155 -21.35 6.03 15.42
C ALA A 155 -20.55 6.84 14.37
N GLN A 156 -20.13 8.06 14.73
CA GLN A 156 -19.32 8.91 13.86
C GLN A 156 -17.91 8.32 13.64
N MET A 157 -17.26 7.86 14.72
CA MET A 157 -15.94 7.22 14.65
C MET A 157 -15.97 5.94 13.81
N ALA A 158 -17.02 5.12 13.96
CA ALA A 158 -17.21 3.92 13.15
C ALA A 158 -17.38 4.24 11.66
N SER A 159 -18.15 5.29 11.33
CA SER A 159 -18.30 5.76 9.94
C SER A 159 -16.96 6.21 9.34
N LEU A 160 -16.18 7.01 10.07
CA LEU A 160 -14.86 7.47 9.62
C LEU A 160 -13.85 6.31 9.50
N PHE A 161 -13.90 5.35 10.41
CA PHE A 161 -13.09 4.14 10.33
C PHE A 161 -13.48 3.28 9.13
N SER A 162 -14.78 3.19 8.80
CA SER A 162 -15.25 2.51 7.60
C SER A 162 -14.66 3.10 6.32
N ILE A 163 -14.52 4.42 6.24
CA ILE A 163 -13.86 5.08 5.09
C ILE A 163 -12.39 4.64 5.01
N LEU A 164 -11.67 4.54 6.13
CA LEU A 164 -10.30 4.01 6.13
C LEU A 164 -10.24 2.55 5.68
N ILE A 165 -11.23 1.73 6.04
CA ILE A 165 -11.36 0.35 5.54
C ILE A 165 -11.56 0.35 4.03
N ASP A 166 -12.45 1.17 3.48
CA ASP A 166 -12.69 1.25 2.03
C ASP A 166 -11.40 1.56 1.26
N TYR A 167 -10.61 2.52 1.75
CA TYR A 167 -9.32 2.86 1.17
C TYR A 167 -8.25 1.79 1.37
N ALA A 168 -8.25 1.09 2.51
CA ALA A 168 -7.36 -0.03 2.74
C ALA A 168 -7.66 -1.18 1.77
N LEU A 169 -8.95 -1.49 1.53
CA LEU A 169 -9.39 -2.49 0.55
C LEU A 169 -9.03 -2.08 -0.88
N PHE A 170 -9.25 -0.81 -1.24
CA PHE A 170 -8.82 -0.28 -2.53
C PHE A 170 -7.30 -0.40 -2.71
N ALA A 171 -6.52 0.05 -1.73
CA ALA A 171 -5.06 -0.02 -1.77
C ALA A 171 -4.56 -1.47 -1.86
N PHE A 172 -5.19 -2.37 -1.12
CA PHE A 172 -4.94 -3.81 -1.20
C PHE A 172 -5.15 -4.33 -2.63
N MET A 173 -6.34 -4.12 -3.21
CA MET A 173 -6.69 -4.64 -4.53
C MET A 173 -5.73 -4.15 -5.61
N ILE A 174 -5.50 -2.84 -5.68
CA ILE A 174 -4.64 -2.24 -6.71
C ILE A 174 -3.19 -2.70 -6.54
N ASN A 175 -2.68 -2.75 -5.31
CA ASN A 175 -1.30 -3.18 -5.09
C ASN A 175 -1.12 -4.69 -5.28
N PHE A 176 -2.13 -5.51 -4.98
CA PHE A 176 -2.09 -6.94 -5.25
C PHE A 176 -1.99 -7.23 -6.74
N ILE A 177 -2.81 -6.55 -7.57
CA ILE A 177 -2.69 -6.63 -9.03
C ILE A 177 -1.29 -6.18 -9.46
N ARG A 178 -0.79 -5.09 -8.88
CA ARG A 178 0.53 -4.54 -9.21
C ARG A 178 1.67 -5.49 -8.89
N GLU A 179 1.64 -6.18 -7.76
CA GLU A 179 2.68 -7.16 -7.42
C GLU A 179 2.63 -8.37 -8.37
N ILE A 180 1.45 -8.84 -8.81
CA ILE A 180 1.37 -9.88 -9.85
C ILE A 180 2.01 -9.39 -11.17
N VAL A 181 1.74 -8.13 -11.56
CA VAL A 181 2.33 -7.55 -12.79
C VAL A 181 3.85 -7.38 -12.67
N LYS A 182 4.35 -7.06 -11.48
CA LYS A 182 5.79 -6.99 -11.22
C LYS A 182 6.45 -8.36 -11.29
N ASP A 183 5.84 -9.40 -10.74
CA ASP A 183 6.38 -10.76 -10.90
C ASP A 183 6.47 -11.13 -12.40
N ILE A 184 5.48 -10.71 -13.21
CA ILE A 184 5.51 -10.96 -14.66
C ILE A 184 6.65 -10.18 -15.33
N GLU A 185 6.88 -8.94 -14.91
CA GLU A 185 8.01 -8.11 -15.34
C GLU A 185 9.35 -8.76 -14.98
N ASP A 186 9.45 -9.40 -13.82
CA ASP A 186 10.69 -9.92 -13.22
C ASP A 186 10.90 -11.44 -13.43
N VAL A 187 10.07 -12.07 -14.27
CA VAL A 187 10.00 -13.54 -14.45
C VAL A 187 11.33 -14.20 -14.84
N ASN A 188 12.21 -13.53 -15.59
CA ASN A 188 13.48 -14.10 -16.04
C ASN A 188 14.48 -14.26 -14.89
N GLY A 189 14.63 -13.22 -14.06
CA GLY A 189 15.45 -13.29 -12.85
C GLY A 189 14.90 -14.29 -11.85
N ASP A 190 13.58 -14.33 -11.66
CA ASP A 190 12.92 -15.28 -10.77
C ASP A 190 13.17 -16.74 -11.18
N TYR A 191 13.02 -17.03 -12.48
CA TYR A 191 13.27 -18.37 -13.02
C TYR A 191 14.73 -18.80 -12.82
N ASN A 192 15.69 -17.92 -13.12
CA ASN A 192 17.11 -18.21 -12.98
C ASN A 192 17.56 -18.38 -11.53
N MET A 193 16.84 -17.78 -10.58
CA MET A 193 17.09 -17.91 -9.14
C MET A 193 16.27 -19.05 -8.49
N GLY A 194 15.55 -19.85 -9.29
CA GLY A 194 14.77 -20.99 -8.80
C GLY A 194 13.55 -20.60 -7.96
N MET A 195 13.02 -19.38 -8.13
CA MET A 195 11.83 -18.92 -7.42
C MET A 195 10.56 -19.51 -8.04
N ASN A 196 9.54 -19.77 -7.22
CA ASN A 196 8.26 -20.32 -7.67
C ASN A 196 7.16 -19.24 -7.66
N THR A 197 7.44 -18.09 -8.28
CA THR A 197 6.45 -17.01 -8.44
C THR A 197 5.35 -17.40 -9.41
N LEU A 198 4.20 -16.73 -9.35
CA LEU A 198 3.04 -17.04 -10.21
C LEU A 198 3.41 -17.16 -11.71
N PRO A 199 4.11 -16.20 -12.34
CA PRO A 199 4.44 -16.31 -13.77
C PRO A 199 5.48 -17.39 -14.08
N VAL A 200 6.35 -17.77 -13.13
CA VAL A 200 7.26 -18.91 -13.29
C VAL A 200 6.46 -20.23 -13.26
N ALA A 201 5.51 -20.36 -12.34
CA ALA A 201 4.74 -21.59 -12.14
C ALA A 201 3.73 -21.88 -13.28
N ILE A 202 3.01 -20.85 -13.75
CA ILE A 202 1.89 -21.03 -14.70
C ILE A 202 2.12 -20.31 -16.04
N GLY A 203 3.24 -19.63 -16.21
CA GLY A 203 3.57 -18.84 -17.40
C GLY A 203 2.96 -17.44 -17.38
N VAL A 204 3.68 -16.51 -18.02
CA VAL A 204 3.34 -15.08 -18.16
C VAL A 204 1.89 -14.86 -18.62
N ASN A 205 1.45 -15.56 -19.66
CA ASN A 205 0.11 -15.37 -20.23
C ASN A 205 -1.02 -15.73 -19.24
N ARG A 206 -0.83 -16.76 -18.40
CA ARG A 206 -1.86 -17.15 -17.42
C ARG A 206 -1.84 -16.22 -16.21
N ALA A 207 -0.65 -15.83 -15.74
CA ALA A 207 -0.51 -14.83 -14.68
C ALA A 207 -1.14 -13.47 -15.09
N ALA A 208 -0.94 -13.03 -16.34
CA ALA A 208 -1.56 -11.82 -16.87
C ALA A 208 -3.10 -11.89 -16.88
N LYS A 209 -3.68 -13.06 -17.18
CA LYS A 209 -5.13 -13.29 -17.09
C LYS A 209 -5.65 -13.23 -15.65
N ILE A 210 -4.87 -13.68 -14.68
CA ILE A 210 -5.22 -13.56 -13.26
C ILE A 210 -5.21 -12.09 -12.83
N ALA A 211 -4.14 -11.35 -13.15
CA ALA A 211 -4.06 -9.91 -12.89
C ALA A 211 -5.22 -9.15 -13.53
N LEU A 212 -5.57 -9.49 -14.77
CA LEU A 212 -6.74 -8.97 -15.47
C LEU A 212 -8.04 -9.26 -14.72
N GLY A 213 -8.27 -10.50 -14.27
CA GLY A 213 -9.47 -10.87 -13.52
C GLY A 213 -9.64 -10.02 -12.27
N PHE A 214 -8.58 -9.85 -11.48
CA PHE A 214 -8.59 -8.96 -10.32
C PHE A 214 -8.78 -7.49 -10.70
N ALA A 215 -8.22 -7.03 -11.82
CA ALA A 215 -8.42 -5.66 -12.30
C ALA A 215 -9.87 -5.38 -12.73
N VAL A 216 -10.54 -6.34 -13.36
CA VAL A 216 -11.97 -6.23 -13.71
C VAL A 216 -12.82 -6.15 -12.43
N ILE A 217 -12.53 -6.99 -11.43
CA ILE A 217 -13.20 -6.92 -10.12
C ILE A 217 -12.99 -5.55 -9.47
N ALA A 218 -11.74 -5.07 -9.42
CA ALA A 218 -11.42 -3.76 -8.87
C ALA A 218 -12.11 -2.62 -9.61
N PHE A 219 -12.24 -2.71 -10.95
CA PHE A 219 -12.95 -1.72 -11.76
C PHE A 219 -14.45 -1.70 -11.44
N ILE A 220 -15.10 -2.86 -11.39
CA ILE A 220 -16.52 -2.97 -11.05
C ILE A 220 -16.78 -2.44 -9.64
N LEU A 221 -16.00 -2.89 -8.64
CA LEU A 221 -16.16 -2.44 -7.25
C LEU A 221 -15.93 -0.94 -7.11
N SER A 222 -14.90 -0.38 -7.76
CA SER A 222 -14.64 1.06 -7.74
C SER A 222 -15.75 1.86 -8.44
N GLY A 223 -16.31 1.33 -9.54
CA GLY A 223 -17.43 1.94 -10.25
C GLY A 223 -18.72 1.94 -9.41
N LEU A 224 -19.04 0.82 -8.77
CA LEU A 224 -20.17 0.70 -7.85
C LEU A 224 -20.01 1.63 -6.64
N TYR A 225 -18.81 1.69 -6.06
CA TYR A 225 -18.49 2.62 -4.97
C TYR A 225 -18.72 4.08 -5.38
N CYS A 226 -18.20 4.46 -6.55
CA CYS A 226 -18.37 5.81 -7.11
C CYS A 226 -19.86 6.14 -7.33
N ASN A 227 -20.65 5.19 -7.84
CA ASN A 227 -22.08 5.40 -8.03
C ASN A 227 -22.83 5.57 -6.70
N THR A 228 -22.66 4.64 -5.77
CA THR A 228 -23.39 4.61 -4.50
C THR A 228 -23.03 5.78 -3.60
N TYR A 229 -21.73 6.12 -3.48
CA TYR A 229 -21.28 7.12 -2.51
C TYR A 229 -21.08 8.52 -3.10
N PHE A 230 -20.75 8.66 -4.39
CA PHE A 230 -20.46 9.97 -4.98
C PHE A 230 -21.58 10.46 -5.90
N MET A 231 -22.05 9.63 -6.84
CA MET A 231 -23.07 10.02 -7.81
C MET A 231 -24.43 10.27 -7.13
N GLN A 232 -24.88 9.36 -6.26
CA GLN A 232 -26.17 9.51 -5.55
C GLN A 232 -26.18 10.72 -4.60
N ASN A 233 -25.02 11.08 -4.04
CA ASN A 233 -24.83 12.26 -3.18
C ASN A 233 -24.47 13.54 -3.98
N LYS A 234 -24.62 13.53 -5.31
CA LYS A 234 -24.36 14.68 -6.20
C LYS A 234 -22.93 15.25 -6.12
N LEU A 235 -21.94 14.45 -5.71
CA LEU A 235 -20.53 14.81 -5.67
C LEU A 235 -19.89 14.69 -7.07
N TYR A 236 -20.39 15.46 -8.04
CA TYR A 236 -20.02 15.31 -9.46
C TYR A 236 -18.53 15.59 -9.74
N ILE A 237 -17.90 16.50 -8.99
CA ILE A 237 -16.45 16.77 -9.14
C ILE A 237 -15.64 15.54 -8.71
N THR A 238 -16.01 14.92 -7.59
CA THR A 238 -15.42 13.65 -7.14
C THR A 238 -15.63 12.54 -8.17
N VAL A 239 -16.84 12.41 -8.74
CA VAL A 239 -17.13 11.41 -9.79
C VAL A 239 -16.23 11.62 -11.01
N PHE A 240 -16.11 12.87 -11.50
CA PHE A 240 -15.25 13.20 -12.63
C PHE A 240 -13.78 12.88 -12.34
N TYR A 241 -13.30 13.28 -11.15
CA TYR A 241 -11.95 12.98 -10.70
C TYR A 241 -11.69 11.47 -10.65
N ALA A 242 -12.55 10.70 -9.96
CA ALA A 242 -12.41 9.25 -9.85
C ALA A 242 -12.47 8.57 -11.22
N PHE A 243 -13.32 9.04 -12.13
CA PHE A 243 -13.35 8.54 -13.50
C PHE A 243 -12.03 8.79 -14.22
N ALA A 244 -11.52 10.03 -14.19
CA ALA A 244 -10.32 10.43 -14.90
C ALA A 244 -9.04 9.77 -14.37
N THR A 245 -8.92 9.59 -13.05
CA THR A 245 -7.66 9.17 -12.42
C THR A 245 -7.64 7.73 -11.93
N VAL A 246 -8.80 7.09 -11.76
CA VAL A 246 -8.91 5.70 -11.28
C VAL A 246 -9.56 4.83 -12.35
N LEU A 247 -10.81 5.09 -12.74
CA LEU A 247 -11.55 4.18 -13.62
C LEU A 247 -10.99 4.15 -15.05
N ALA A 248 -10.74 5.30 -15.67
CA ALA A 248 -10.22 5.34 -17.04
C ALA A 248 -8.81 4.74 -17.16
N PRO A 249 -7.84 5.03 -16.27
CA PRO A 249 -6.54 4.36 -16.29
C PRO A 249 -6.62 2.87 -15.98
N LEU A 250 -7.55 2.45 -15.10
CA LEU A 250 -7.75 1.02 -14.82
C LEU A 250 -8.38 0.30 -16.01
N LEU A 251 -9.29 0.95 -16.74
CA LEU A 251 -9.83 0.44 -18.00
C LEU A 251 -8.74 0.33 -19.08
N TYR A 252 -7.86 1.33 -19.18
CA TYR A 252 -6.68 1.26 -20.05
C TYR A 252 -5.80 0.07 -19.69
N PHE A 253 -5.52 -0.15 -18.39
CA PHE A 253 -4.76 -1.30 -17.92
C PHE A 253 -5.42 -2.62 -18.34
N ILE A 254 -6.73 -2.76 -18.13
CA ILE A 254 -7.53 -3.94 -18.49
C ILE A 254 -7.42 -4.24 -19.99
N VAL A 255 -7.50 -3.22 -20.86
CA VAL A 255 -7.37 -3.41 -22.31
C VAL A 255 -5.94 -3.77 -22.69
N LYS A 256 -4.95 -3.07 -22.12
CA LYS A 256 -3.55 -3.16 -22.57
C LYS A 256 -2.86 -4.44 -22.10
N ILE A 257 -3.21 -4.98 -20.92
CA ILE A 257 -2.59 -6.20 -20.36
C ILE A 257 -2.76 -7.44 -21.26
N PHE A 258 -3.84 -7.53 -22.04
CA PHE A 258 -4.02 -8.62 -23.02
C PHE A 258 -2.95 -8.67 -24.11
N SER A 259 -2.44 -7.49 -24.50
CA SER A 259 -1.49 -7.35 -25.60
C SER A 259 -0.04 -7.27 -25.15
N ALA A 260 0.20 -7.11 -23.84
CA ALA A 260 1.53 -6.93 -23.28
C ALA A 260 2.35 -8.22 -23.39
N LYS A 261 3.56 -8.10 -23.94
CA LYS A 261 4.48 -9.24 -24.14
C LYS A 261 5.89 -8.96 -23.65
N SER A 262 6.26 -7.69 -23.50
CA SER A 262 7.61 -7.28 -23.11
C SER A 262 7.68 -6.78 -21.68
N GLN A 263 8.84 -6.96 -21.04
CA GLN A 263 9.13 -6.42 -19.70
C GLN A 263 8.81 -4.92 -19.61
N LYS A 264 9.16 -4.13 -20.64
CA LYS A 264 8.87 -2.68 -20.70
C LYS A 264 7.37 -2.38 -20.67
N GLU A 265 6.54 -3.19 -21.33
CA GLU A 265 5.09 -3.03 -21.28
C GLU A 265 4.53 -3.37 -19.90
N PHE A 266 5.02 -4.43 -19.23
CA PHE A 266 4.62 -4.75 -17.87
C PHE A 266 5.08 -3.69 -16.85
N HIS A 267 6.27 -3.13 -17.03
CA HIS A 267 6.76 -2.00 -16.24
C HIS A 267 5.85 -0.76 -16.36
N HIS A 268 5.42 -0.44 -17.59
CA HIS A 268 4.46 0.63 -17.85
C HIS A 268 3.11 0.37 -17.16
N LEU A 269 2.59 -0.85 -17.26
CA LEU A 269 1.34 -1.24 -16.60
C LEU A 269 1.44 -1.18 -15.06
N SER A 270 2.55 -1.63 -14.49
CA SER A 270 2.86 -1.50 -13.06
C SER A 270 2.92 -0.04 -12.62
N SER A 271 3.49 0.83 -13.46
CA SER A 271 3.53 2.28 -13.23
C SER A 271 2.14 2.93 -13.27
N ILE A 272 1.27 2.48 -14.17
CA ILE A 272 -0.13 2.95 -14.21
C ILE A 272 -0.89 2.55 -12.94
N LEU A 273 -0.75 1.30 -12.47
CA LEU A 273 -1.36 0.88 -11.20
C LEU A 273 -0.84 1.70 -10.02
N LYS A 274 0.45 2.06 -10.02
CA LYS A 274 1.04 2.96 -9.03
C LYS A 274 0.41 4.36 -9.08
N LEU A 275 0.15 4.90 -10.26
CA LEU A 275 -0.54 6.18 -10.43
C LEU A 275 -2.01 6.10 -9.96
N ILE A 276 -2.72 5.04 -10.32
CA ILE A 276 -4.10 4.78 -9.86
C ILE A 276 -4.15 4.76 -8.33
N LEU A 277 -3.21 4.08 -7.68
CA LEU A 277 -3.11 4.03 -6.23
C LEU A 277 -2.85 5.43 -5.64
N PHE A 278 -1.90 6.19 -6.20
CA PHE A 278 -1.59 7.54 -5.75
C PHE A 278 -2.79 8.49 -5.87
N PHE A 279 -3.42 8.55 -7.04
CA PHE A 279 -4.57 9.43 -7.25
C PHE A 279 -5.83 8.94 -6.54
N GLY A 280 -5.98 7.62 -6.36
CA GLY A 280 -7.01 7.04 -5.53
C GLY A 280 -6.90 7.53 -4.09
N ILE A 281 -5.70 7.48 -3.49
CA ILE A 281 -5.45 8.07 -2.17
C ILE A 281 -5.73 9.57 -2.15
N LEU A 282 -5.27 10.31 -3.17
CA LEU A 282 -5.49 11.75 -3.28
C LEU A 282 -6.99 12.12 -3.37
N SER A 283 -7.85 11.18 -3.79
CA SER A 283 -9.29 11.42 -3.89
C SER A 283 -9.93 11.81 -2.56
N ILE A 284 -9.36 11.45 -1.40
CA ILE A 284 -9.91 11.84 -0.09
C ILE A 284 -9.93 13.35 0.10
N LEU A 285 -8.92 14.05 -0.42
CA LEU A 285 -8.88 15.52 -0.43
C LEU A 285 -9.96 16.10 -1.33
N VAL A 286 -10.12 15.52 -2.53
CA VAL A 286 -11.14 15.95 -3.50
C VAL A 286 -12.54 15.76 -2.92
N ILE A 287 -12.79 14.61 -2.27
CA ILE A 287 -14.05 14.31 -1.57
C ILE A 287 -14.30 15.35 -0.47
N ALA A 288 -13.32 15.60 0.40
CA ALA A 288 -13.46 16.56 1.49
C ALA A 288 -13.80 17.97 0.98
N LEU A 289 -13.12 18.42 -0.08
CA LEU A 289 -13.39 19.73 -0.69
C LEU A 289 -14.74 19.75 -1.41
N ASN A 290 -15.11 18.69 -2.12
CA ASN A 290 -16.40 18.62 -2.81
C ASN A 290 -17.55 18.66 -1.79
N ILE A 291 -17.43 17.95 -0.66
CA ILE A 291 -18.43 18.02 0.41
C ILE A 291 -18.48 19.45 0.96
N LYS A 292 -17.34 20.05 1.29
CA LYS A 292 -17.30 21.40 1.89
C LYS A 292 -17.94 22.49 1.01
N TYR A 293 -17.81 22.40 -0.32
CA TYR A 293 -18.27 23.46 -1.22
C TYR A 293 -19.57 23.14 -1.99
N ASN A 294 -20.07 21.90 -1.94
CA ASN A 294 -21.27 21.50 -2.68
C ASN A 294 -22.26 20.64 -1.85
N ALA A 295 -22.03 20.43 -0.56
CA ALA A 295 -23.02 19.83 0.35
C ALA A 295 -23.90 20.90 1.00
#